data_AF-A0A3A2I2F0-F1
#
_entry.id   AF-A0A3A2I2F0-F1
#
_cell.length_a   1.000
_cell.length_b   1.000
_cell.length_c   1.000
_cell.angle_alpha   90.00
_cell.angle_beta   90.00
_cell.angle_gamma   90.00
#
_symmetry.space_group_name_H-M   'P 1'
#
loop_
_entity.id
_entity.type
_entity.pdbx_description
1 polymer ?
#
loop_
_entity_poly.entity_id
_entity_poly.type
_entity_poly.pdbx_seq_one_letter_code
_entity_poly.pdbx_strand_id
1 'polypeptide(L)'
;MIINHLLKNLHQADNIEINPAFCLKDSVFTSEHNVVIFSPFTCETLLCERKALRFLVDLVQKQNNPSKVKISQHETQWINDIIVKLISMRIILLKE
;
A
#
# COMPACT_ATOMS: atom_id res chain seq x y z
N MET A 1 -11.95 -10.19 12.23
CA MET A 1 -11.85 -11.52 11.57
C MET A 1 -11.62 -11.40 10.05
N ILE A 2 -12.18 -10.38 9.38
CA ILE A 2 -12.00 -10.13 7.92
C ILE A 2 -10.54 -9.85 7.52
N ILE A 3 -9.82 -9.07 8.32
CA ILE A 3 -8.43 -8.71 8.05
C ILE A 3 -7.54 -9.96 7.97
N ASN A 4 -7.62 -10.89 8.92
CA ASN A 4 -6.80 -12.12 8.89
C ASN A 4 -7.10 -13.03 7.68
N HIS A 5 -8.30 -12.95 7.09
CA HIS A 5 -8.64 -13.67 5.87
C HIS A 5 -8.05 -12.98 4.63
N LEU A 6 -8.09 -11.64 4.59
CA LEU A 6 -7.47 -10.83 3.53
C LEU A 6 -5.93 -10.95 3.53
N LEU A 7 -5.32 -11.02 4.71
CA LEU A 7 -3.87 -11.20 4.86
C LEU A 7 -3.40 -12.58 4.38
N LYS A 8 -4.22 -13.63 4.57
CA LYS A 8 -3.98 -14.95 3.96
C LYS A 8 -4.17 -14.94 2.43
N ASN A 9 -5.06 -14.08 1.95
CA ASN A 9 -5.37 -13.94 0.53
C ASN A 9 -4.59 -12.81 -0.16
N LEU A 10 -3.59 -12.18 0.46
CA LEU A 10 -2.74 -11.17 -0.22
C LEU A 10 -1.93 -11.75 -1.40
N HIS A 11 -1.90 -13.07 -1.51
CA HIS A 11 -1.49 -13.77 -2.72
C HIS A 11 -2.37 -13.37 -3.92
N GLN A 12 -3.68 -13.17 -3.70
CA GLN A 12 -4.66 -12.56 -4.61
C GLN A 12 -4.66 -11.04 -4.43
N ALA A 13 -3.66 -10.37 -5.01
CA ALA A 13 -3.62 -8.90 -5.08
C ALA A 13 -4.79 -8.29 -5.90
N ASP A 14 -5.69 -9.13 -6.39
CA ASP A 14 -6.81 -8.78 -7.25
C ASP A 14 -7.93 -8.02 -6.50
N ASN A 15 -8.04 -8.20 -5.18
CA ASN A 15 -9.11 -7.60 -4.36
C ASN A 15 -8.69 -6.33 -3.62
N ILE A 16 -7.50 -5.82 -3.88
CA ILE A 16 -6.98 -4.62 -3.22
C ILE A 16 -6.83 -3.54 -4.28
N GLU A 17 -7.21 -2.31 -3.98
CA GLU A 17 -7.04 -1.13 -4.82
C GLU A 17 -6.40 0.01 -4.02
N ILE A 18 -5.61 0.86 -4.67
CA ILE A 18 -5.13 2.09 -4.03
C ILE A 18 -6.13 3.18 -4.32
N ASN A 19 -6.54 3.90 -3.28
CA ASN A 19 -7.44 5.02 -3.43
C ASN A 19 -6.80 6.04 -4.39
N PRO A 20 -7.46 6.38 -5.52
CA PRO A 20 -6.92 7.29 -6.52
C PRO A 20 -6.70 8.70 -5.98
N ALA A 21 -7.26 9.01 -4.81
CA ALA A 21 -6.96 10.21 -4.06
C ALA A 21 -5.45 10.38 -3.80
N PHE A 22 -4.67 9.32 -3.65
CA PHE A 22 -3.24 9.39 -3.32
C PHE A 22 -2.36 9.21 -4.56
N CYS A 23 -1.59 10.23 -4.93
CA CYS A 23 -0.65 10.12 -6.03
C CYS A 23 0.71 9.61 -5.55
N LEU A 24 0.97 8.31 -5.71
CA LEU A 24 2.25 7.71 -5.32
C LEU A 24 3.45 8.23 -6.14
N LYS A 25 3.19 8.70 -7.37
CA LYS A 25 4.22 9.25 -8.27
C LYS A 25 4.77 10.59 -7.78
N ASP A 26 3.92 11.38 -7.12
CA ASP A 26 4.26 12.72 -6.63
C ASP A 26 4.64 12.68 -5.14
N SER A 27 5.52 11.74 -4.79
CA SER A 27 6.02 11.58 -3.43
C SER A 27 7.34 12.31 -3.19
N VAL A 28 7.50 12.90 -2.00
CA VAL A 28 8.67 13.69 -1.61
C VAL A 28 9.36 13.05 -0.41
N PHE A 29 10.66 12.80 -0.53
CA PHE A 29 11.48 12.24 0.54
C PHE A 29 11.85 13.33 1.56
N THR A 30 11.49 13.12 2.82
CA THR A 30 11.84 14.03 3.93
C THR A 30 13.07 13.55 4.70
N SER A 31 13.36 12.25 4.61
CA SER A 31 14.58 11.63 5.13
C SER A 31 14.89 10.34 4.38
N GLU A 32 15.96 9.63 4.76
CA GLU A 32 16.26 8.30 4.22
C GLU A 32 15.16 7.26 4.49
N HIS A 33 14.40 7.47 5.58
CA HIS A 33 13.41 6.53 6.10
C HIS A 33 11.97 6.96 5.86
N ASN A 34 11.73 8.26 5.63
CA ASN A 34 10.38 8.82 5.56
C ASN A 34 10.08 9.48 4.22
N VAL A 35 8.83 9.36 3.81
CA VAL A 35 8.30 9.95 2.58
C VAL A 35 6.93 10.55 2.84
N VAL A 36 6.65 11.63 2.12
CA VAL A 36 5.35 12.28 2.09
C VAL A 36 4.68 11.97 0.76
N ILE A 37 3.46 11.47 0.81
CA ILE A 37 2.59 11.26 -0.35
C ILE A 37 1.50 12.32 -0.31
N PHE A 38 1.36 13.08 -1.39
CA PHE A 38 0.34 14.10 -1.51
C PHE A 38 -0.95 13.54 -2.12
N SER A 39 -2.10 13.93 -1.56
CA SER A 39 -3.40 13.73 -2.18
C SER A 39 -3.84 15.02 -2.87
N PRO A 40 -3.84 15.08 -4.22
CA PRO A 40 -4.35 16.26 -4.93
C PRO A 40 -5.86 16.45 -4.79
N PHE A 41 -6.59 15.40 -4.37
CA PHE A 41 -8.05 15.43 -4.28
C PHE A 41 -8.54 15.95 -2.93
N THR A 42 -7.82 15.65 -1.84
CA THR A 42 -8.20 16.08 -0.48
C THR A 42 -7.32 17.20 0.06
N CYS A 43 -6.23 17.55 -0.64
CA CYS A 43 -5.15 18.41 -0.17
C CYS A 43 -4.45 17.88 1.09
N GLU A 44 -4.64 16.61 1.43
CA GLU A 44 -4.00 15.98 2.58
C GLU A 44 -2.61 15.44 2.21
N THR A 45 -1.79 15.27 3.23
CA THR A 45 -0.47 14.63 3.11
C THR A 45 -0.39 13.42 4.02
N LEU A 46 0.13 12.33 3.47
CA LEU A 46 0.44 11.13 4.22
C LEU A 46 1.95 11.06 4.45
N LEU A 47 2.38 11.21 5.70
CA LEU A 47 3.74 10.89 6.11
C LEU A 47 3.82 9.39 6.43
N CYS A 48 4.67 8.66 5.70
CA CYS A 48 4.87 7.23 5.94
C CYS A 48 6.33 6.80 5.78
N GLU A 49 6.63 5.57 6.19
CA GLU A 49 7.93 4.98 5.99
C GLU A 49 8.16 4.68 4.50
N ARG A 50 9.41 4.80 4.04
CA ARG A 50 9.81 4.47 2.68
C ARG A 50 9.49 3.02 2.30
N LYS A 51 9.54 2.10 3.26
CA LYS A 51 9.12 0.70 3.06
C LYS A 51 7.63 0.59 2.74
N ALA A 52 6.79 1.42 3.36
CA ALA A 52 5.35 1.45 3.09
C ALA A 52 5.06 1.98 1.67
N LEU A 53 5.76 3.04 1.22
CA LEU A 53 5.67 3.49 -0.17
C LEU A 53 6.09 2.39 -1.14
N ARG A 54 7.22 1.72 -0.89
CA ARG A 54 7.69 0.63 -1.75
C ARG A 54 6.64 -0.47 -1.87
N PHE A 55 6.05 -0.87 -0.74
CA PHE A 55 4.94 -1.82 -0.72
C PHE A 55 3.76 -1.35 -1.58
N LEU A 56 3.33 -0.10 -1.45
CA LEU A 56 2.24 0.47 -2.25
C LEU A 56 2.57 0.47 -3.75
N VAL A 57 3.79 0.85 -4.13
CA VAL A 57 4.25 0.82 -5.53
C VAL A 57 4.27 -0.60 -6.08
N ASP A 58 4.81 -1.55 -5.31
CA ASP A 58 4.85 -2.97 -5.69
C ASP A 58 3.43 -3.53 -5.87
N LEU A 59 2.47 -3.09 -5.04
CA LEU A 59 1.07 -3.47 -5.15
C LEU A 59 0.42 -2.97 -6.45
N VAL A 60 0.64 -1.70 -6.83
CA VAL A 60 0.17 -1.15 -8.13
C VAL A 60 0.83 -1.88 -9.30
N GLN A 61 2.11 -2.18 -9.20
CA GLN A 61 2.82 -2.90 -10.26
C GLN A 61 2.29 -4.32 -10.42
N LYS A 62 1.97 -5.01 -9.31
CA LYS A 62 1.38 -6.35 -9.35
C LYS A 62 -0.02 -6.34 -9.98
N GLN A 63 -0.85 -5.34 -9.70
CA GLN A 63 -2.16 -5.19 -10.35
C GLN A 63 -2.04 -5.01 -11.86
N ASN A 64 -1.06 -4.22 -12.32
CA ASN A 64 -0.84 -3.98 -13.74
C ASN A 64 -0.08 -5.14 -14.42
N ASN A 65 0.74 -5.88 -13.66
CA ASN A 65 1.59 -6.94 -14.19
C ASN A 65 1.94 -8.00 -13.11
N PRO A 66 1.07 -9.02 -12.91
CA PRO A 66 1.17 -9.97 -11.80
C PRO A 66 2.46 -10.80 -11.75
N SER A 67 3.13 -10.96 -12.89
CA SER A 67 4.33 -11.79 -13.03
C SER A 67 5.63 -11.12 -12.56
N LYS A 68 5.61 -9.81 -12.26
CA LYS A 68 6.82 -9.03 -11.95
C LYS A 68 7.16 -8.86 -10.46
N VAL A 69 6.27 -9.22 -9.54
CA VAL A 69 6.45 -8.88 -8.11
C VAL A 69 6.60 -10.13 -7.24
N LYS A 70 7.79 -10.32 -6.66
CA LYS A 70 8.05 -11.31 -5.61
C LYS A 70 7.99 -10.62 -4.24
N ILE A 71 6.84 -10.69 -3.57
CA ILE A 71 6.73 -10.27 -2.16
C ILE A 71 7.45 -11.34 -1.33
N SER A 72 8.53 -10.98 -0.65
CA SER A 72 9.31 -11.91 0.17
C SER A 72 8.50 -12.32 1.41
N GLN A 73 8.43 -13.62 1.68
CA GLN A 73 7.63 -14.20 2.78
C GLN A 73 8.14 -13.83 4.19
N HIS A 74 9.30 -13.19 4.30
CA HIS A 74 9.96 -12.88 5.57
C HIS A 74 9.43 -11.62 6.29
N GLU A 75 8.57 -10.82 5.65
CA GLU A 75 8.04 -9.57 6.23
C GLU A 75 6.53 -9.63 6.54
N THR A 76 5.94 -10.82 6.55
CA THR A 76 4.47 -11.02 6.60
C THR A 76 3.80 -10.29 7.76
N GLN A 77 4.38 -10.28 8.97
CA GLN A 77 3.75 -9.61 10.12
C GLN A 77 3.73 -8.07 9.98
N TRP A 78 4.84 -7.46 9.56
CA TRP A 78 4.88 -6.01 9.33
C TRP A 78 3.97 -5.60 8.17
N ILE A 79 3.96 -6.40 7.09
CA ILE A 79 3.06 -6.20 5.94
C ILE A 79 1.59 -6.24 6.40
N ASN A 80 1.25 -7.17 7.29
CA ASN A 80 -0.11 -7.26 7.81
C ASN A 80 -0.50 -5.99 8.58
N ASP A 81 0.38 -5.51 9.46
CA ASP A 81 0.14 -4.34 10.29
C ASP A 81 0.03 -3.05 9.45
N ILE A 82 0.89 -2.89 8.42
CA ILE A 82 0.83 -1.72 7.54
C ILE A 82 -0.47 -1.73 6.70
N ILE A 83 -0.89 -2.88 6.19
CA ILE A 83 -2.11 -2.99 5.39
C ILE A 83 -3.35 -2.63 6.21
N VAL A 84 -3.44 -3.13 7.44
CA VAL A 84 -4.53 -2.75 8.37
C VAL A 84 -4.60 -1.24 8.52
N LYS A 85 -3.46 -0.59 8.77
CA LYS A 85 -3.39 0.87 8.93
C LYS A 85 -3.82 1.58 7.66
N LEU A 86 -3.28 1.17 6.51
CA LEU A 86 -3.58 1.78 5.21
C LEU A 86 -5.06 1.62 4.80
N ILE A 87 -5.70 0.50 5.14
CA ILE A 87 -7.15 0.31 4.96
C ILE A 87 -7.93 1.22 5.90
N SER A 88 -7.55 1.30 7.18
CA SER A 88 -8.24 2.16 8.16
C SER A 88 -8.18 3.65 7.78
N MET A 89 -7.11 4.05 7.09
CA MET A 89 -6.90 5.40 6.56
C MET A 89 -7.51 5.60 5.16
N ARG A 90 -8.19 4.59 4.60
CA ARG A 90 -8.76 4.60 3.24
C ARG A 90 -7.75 4.91 2.14
N ILE A 91 -6.48 4.60 2.36
CA ILE A 91 -5.42 4.69 1.34
C ILE A 91 -5.47 3.44 0.47
N ILE A 92 -5.70 2.29 1.10
CA ILE A 92 -6.02 1.05 0.44
C ILE A 92 -7.53 0.82 0.56
N LEU A 93 -8.15 0.48 -0.56
CA LEU A 93 -9.55 0.08 -0.68
C LEU A 93 -9.61 -1.43 -0.94
N LEU A 94 -10.63 -2.08 -0.42
CA LEU A 94 -10.93 -3.46 -0.72
C LEU A 94 -12.02 -3.48 -1.78
N LYS A 95 -11.79 -4.17 -2.88
CA LYS A 95 -12.83 -4.43 -3.87
C LYS A 95 -13.83 -5.41 -3.27
N GLU A 96 -15.11 -5.11 -3.44
CA GLU A 96 -16.22 -6.00 -3.05
C GLU A 96 -16.28 -7.24 -3.93
#